data_AF-A0A5W2M1H5-F1
#
_entry.id   AF-A0A5W2M1H5-F1
#
_cell.length_a   1.000
_cell.length_b   1.000
_cell.length_c   1.000
_cell.angle_alpha   90.00
_cell.angle_beta   90.00
_cell.angle_gamma   90.00
#
_symmetry.space_group_name_H-M   'P 1'
#
loop_
_entity.id
_entity.type
_entity.pdbx_description
1 polymer ?
#
loop_
_entity_poly.entity_id
_entity_poly.type
_entity_poly.pdbx_seq_one_letter_code
_entity_poly.pdbx_strand_id
1 'polypeptide(L)'
;MIQDTFTRLRAKQLYWQGYPPAEISRLMGISQNTIYSWKKRDEWDETPPVARVTQSIDARLVQLTGKPDKTGGDFKEIDLLTRQLKKLSDGQPTDANGTKKPRKRKLK
;
A
#
# COMPACT_ATOMS: atom_id res chain seq x y z
N MET A 1 -6.08 9.62 -18.76
CA MET A 1 -7.29 8.77 -18.86
C MET A 1 -7.33 7.85 -17.65
N ILE A 2 -8.51 7.40 -17.19
CA ILE A 2 -8.65 6.49 -16.03
C ILE A 2 -7.82 5.20 -16.21
N GLN A 3 -7.64 4.75 -17.45
CA GLN A 3 -6.82 3.60 -17.83
C GLN A 3 -5.34 3.74 -17.46
N ASP A 4 -4.79 4.95 -17.44
CA ASP A 4 -3.36 5.17 -17.15
C ASP A 4 -3.04 4.90 -15.68
N THR A 5 -3.97 5.21 -14.77
CA THR A 5 -3.78 5.06 -13.32
C THR A 5 -3.74 3.59 -12.90
N PHE A 6 -4.67 2.77 -13.40
CA PHE A 6 -4.71 1.33 -13.12
C PHE A 6 -3.47 0.62 -13.68
N THR A 7 -3.11 0.97 -14.91
CA THR A 7 -1.91 0.46 -15.59
C THR A 7 -0.64 0.77 -14.79
N ARG A 8 -0.47 2.03 -14.36
CA ARG A 8 0.68 2.45 -13.56
C ARG A 8 0.73 1.77 -12.20
N LEU A 9 -0.41 1.62 -11.52
CA LEU A 9 -0.48 0.93 -10.23
C LEU A 9 -0.13 -0.56 -10.37
N ARG A 10 -0.62 -1.22 -11.43
CA ARG A 10 -0.30 -2.63 -11.68
C ARG A 10 1.18 -2.84 -11.97
N ALA A 11 1.80 -1.95 -12.75
CA ALA A 11 3.25 -1.98 -13.00
C ALA A 11 4.05 -1.82 -11.69
N LYS A 12 3.63 -0.91 -10.80
CA LYS A 12 4.23 -0.70 -9.48
C LYS A 12 4.14 -1.95 -8.59
N GLN A 13 3.00 -2.63 -8.59
CA GLN A 13 2.82 -3.88 -7.85
C GLN A 13 3.73 -5.00 -8.35
N LEU A 14 3.83 -5.19 -9.68
CA LEU A 14 4.74 -6.17 -10.25
C LEU A 14 6.20 -5.86 -9.90
N TYR A 15 6.58 -4.59 -9.94
CA TYR A 15 7.93 -4.19 -9.51
C TYR A 15 8.23 -4.60 -8.06
N TRP A 16 7.29 -4.36 -7.14
CA TRP A 16 7.45 -4.76 -5.74
C TRP A 16 7.39 -6.28 -5.51
N GLN A 17 6.88 -7.05 -6.46
CA GLN A 17 6.98 -8.52 -6.46
C GLN A 17 8.36 -9.02 -6.91
N GLY A 18 9.26 -8.13 -7.35
CA GLY A 18 10.62 -8.46 -7.78
C GLY A 18 10.81 -8.54 -9.29
N TYR A 19 9.78 -8.27 -10.10
CA TYR A 19 9.92 -8.27 -11.55
C TYR A 19 10.75 -7.05 -12.01
N PRO A 20 11.79 -7.25 -12.85
CA PRO A 20 12.54 -6.14 -13.41
C PRO A 20 11.70 -5.36 -14.44
N PRO A 21 11.96 -4.06 -14.67
CA PRO A 21 11.20 -3.25 -15.64
C PRO A 21 11.10 -3.84 -17.05
N ALA A 22 12.10 -4.60 -17.51
CA ALA A 22 12.07 -5.29 -18.79
C ALA A 22 11.01 -6.40 -18.85
N GLU A 23 10.81 -7.14 -17.75
CA GLU A 23 9.83 -8.21 -17.67
C GLU A 23 8.42 -7.64 -17.50
N ILE A 24 8.26 -6.60 -16.68
CA ILE A 24 6.99 -5.86 -16.55
C ILE A 24 6.56 -5.30 -17.92
N SER A 25 7.52 -4.77 -18.70
CA SER A 25 7.27 -4.29 -20.05
C SER A 25 6.68 -5.37 -20.95
N ARG A 26 7.26 -6.58 -20.93
CA ARG A 26 6.77 -7.73 -21.70
C ARG A 26 5.39 -8.21 -21.22
N LEU A 27 5.17 -8.30 -19.90
CA LEU A 27 3.92 -8.79 -19.32
C LEU A 27 2.73 -7.85 -19.57
N MET A 28 2.98 -6.54 -19.58
CA MET A 28 1.92 -5.53 -19.67
C MET A 28 1.78 -4.89 -21.05
N GLY A 29 2.71 -5.13 -21.98
CA GLY A 29 2.72 -4.46 -23.29
C GLY A 29 3.01 -2.95 -23.21
N ILE A 30 3.70 -2.50 -22.15
CA ILE A 30 4.05 -1.09 -21.92
C ILE A 30 5.53 -0.89 -22.23
N SER A 31 5.92 0.25 -22.79
CA SER A 31 7.34 0.52 -23.03
C SER A 31 8.15 0.51 -21.73
N GLN A 32 9.34 -0.08 -21.77
CA GLN A 32 10.25 -0.12 -20.62
C GLN A 32 10.64 1.30 -20.15
N ASN A 33 10.77 2.27 -21.07
CA ASN A 33 11.04 3.68 -20.75
C ASN A 33 9.92 4.33 -19.93
N THR A 34 8.66 3.99 -20.23
CA THR A 34 7.50 4.44 -19.46
C THR A 34 7.57 3.92 -18.03
N ILE A 35 7.91 2.63 -17.85
CA ILE A 35 8.04 2.01 -16.52
C ILE A 35 9.19 2.64 -15.72
N TYR A 36 10.36 2.87 -16.34
CA TYR A 36 11.45 3.59 -15.68
C TYR A 36 11.06 5.02 -15.28
N SER A 37 10.31 5.71 -16.15
CA SER A 37 9.83 7.06 -15.87
C SER A 37 8.90 7.09 -14.66
N TRP A 38 7.99 6.12 -14.54
CA TRP A 38 7.11 6.00 -13.36
C TRP A 38 7.87 5.61 -12.10
N LYS A 39 8.77 4.62 -12.21
CA LYS A 39 9.65 4.20 -11.11
C LYS A 39 10.44 5.37 -10.52
N LYS A 40 10.99 6.22 -11.38
CA LYS A 40 11.71 7.43 -10.98
C LYS A 40 10.78 8.49 -10.40
N ARG A 41 9.64 8.76 -11.05
CA ARG A 41 8.71 9.83 -10.63
C ARG A 41 8.00 9.56 -9.30
N ASP A 42 7.61 8.31 -9.02
CA ASP A 42 6.98 7.95 -7.75
C ASP A 42 7.93 7.22 -6.79
N GLU A 43 9.24 7.30 -7.06
CA GLU A 43 10.30 6.83 -6.14
C GLU A 43 10.04 5.41 -5.62
N TRP A 44 9.79 4.46 -6.53
CA TRP A 44 9.36 3.12 -6.14
C TRP A 44 10.40 2.37 -5.27
N ASP A 45 11.68 2.69 -5.46
CA ASP A 45 12.80 2.14 -4.70
C ASP A 45 12.84 2.66 -3.27
N GLU A 46 12.58 3.96 -3.11
CA GLU A 46 12.62 4.65 -1.82
C GLU A 46 11.42 4.32 -0.94
N THR A 47 10.37 3.71 -1.52
CA THR A 47 9.20 3.30 -0.74
C THR A 47 9.62 2.26 0.31
N PRO A 48 9.45 2.51 1.62
CA PRO A 48 9.84 1.55 2.66
C PRO A 48 9.04 0.24 2.59
N PRO A 49 9.61 -0.93 2.92
CA PRO A 49 8.89 -2.21 2.86
C PRO A 49 7.56 -2.21 3.62
N VAL A 50 7.51 -1.58 4.80
CA VAL A 50 6.27 -1.45 5.59
C VAL A 50 5.19 -0.68 4.81
N ALA A 51 5.56 0.41 4.13
CA ALA A 51 4.61 1.17 3.31
C ALA A 51 4.10 0.35 2.11
N ARG A 52 4.96 -0.46 1.47
CA ARG A 52 4.57 -1.36 0.37
C ARG A 52 3.55 -2.41 0.82
N VAL A 53 3.81 -3.03 1.98
CA VAL A 53 2.93 -4.05 2.58
C VAL A 53 1.61 -3.41 2.99
N THR A 54 1.64 -2.26 3.67
CA THR A 54 0.44 -1.52 4.07
C THR A 54 -0.44 -1.15 2.88
N GLN A 55 0.14 -0.63 1.79
CA GLN A 55 -0.61 -0.32 0.57
C GLN A 55 -1.25 -1.58 -0.06
N SER A 56 -0.56 -2.71 -0.01
CA SER A 56 -1.07 -3.97 -0.55
C SER A 56 -2.22 -4.52 0.29
N ILE A 57 -2.12 -4.43 1.62
CA ILE A 57 -3.18 -4.80 2.56
C ILE A 57 -4.42 -3.93 2.35
N ASP A 58 -4.23 -2.61 2.26
CA ASP A 58 -5.31 -1.65 2.04
C ASP A 58 -6.07 -1.93 0.74
N ALA A 59 -5.35 -2.11 -0.37
CA ALA A 59 -5.96 -2.45 -1.66
C ALA A 59 -6.77 -3.75 -1.59
N ARG A 60 -6.30 -4.77 -0.87
CA ARG A 60 -7.02 -6.03 -0.70
C ARG A 60 -8.26 -5.87 0.18
N LEU A 61 -8.19 -5.08 1.25
CA LEU A 61 -9.34 -4.76 2.10
C LEU A 61 -10.44 -4.04 1.31
N VAL A 62 -10.10 -3.07 0.45
CA VAL A 62 -11.06 -2.39 -0.42
C VAL A 62 -11.78 -3.38 -1.35
N GLN A 63 -11.06 -4.34 -1.94
CA GLN A 63 -11.68 -5.38 -2.78
C GLN A 63 -12.64 -6.27 -1.99
N LEU A 64 -12.21 -6.76 -0.82
CA LEU A 64 -13.00 -7.66 0.01
C LEU A 64 -14.26 -6.97 0.56
N THR A 65 -14.14 -5.72 0.98
CA THR A 65 -15.27 -4.93 1.51
C THR A 65 -16.27 -4.56 0.41
N GLY A 66 -15.80 -4.28 -0.81
CA GLY A 66 -16.66 -4.01 -1.97
C GLY A 66 -17.33 -5.23 -2.59
N LYS A 67 -16.96 -6.46 -2.20
CA LYS A 67 -17.56 -7.70 -2.74
C LYS A 67 -19.06 -7.78 -2.40
N PRO A 68 -19.96 -8.01 -3.37
CA PRO A 68 -21.41 -8.06 -3.12
C PRO A 68 -21.79 -9.25 -2.23
N ASP A 69 -21.39 -10.46 -2.61
CA ASP A 69 -21.67 -11.69 -1.86
C ASP A 69 -20.44 -12.15 -1.09
N LYS A 70 -20.40 -11.79 0.20
CA LYS A 70 -19.29 -12.17 1.10
C LYS A 70 -19.52 -13.55 1.69
N THR A 71 -18.48 -14.36 1.67
CA THR A 71 -18.41 -15.67 2.31
C THR A 71 -17.82 -15.55 3.71
N GLY A 72 -17.98 -16.58 4.54
CA GLY A 72 -17.28 -16.66 5.84
C GLY A 72 -15.75 -16.55 5.72
N GLY A 73 -15.18 -17.03 4.61
CA GLY A 73 -13.76 -16.88 4.30
C GLY A 73 -13.36 -15.42 4.08
N ASP A 74 -14.17 -14.63 3.36
CA ASP A 74 -13.90 -13.21 3.13
C ASP A 74 -13.91 -12.42 4.46
N PHE A 75 -14.87 -12.69 5.35
CA PHE A 75 -14.92 -12.05 6.67
C PHE A 75 -13.67 -12.38 7.51
N LYS A 76 -13.20 -13.63 7.45
CA LYS A 76 -11.97 -14.05 8.14
C LYS A 76 -10.73 -13.36 7.55
N GLU A 77 -10.66 -13.23 6.22
CA GLU A 77 -9.56 -12.54 5.56
C GLU A 77 -9.52 -11.05 5.95
N ILE A 78 -10.67 -10.36 5.92
CA ILE A 78 -10.80 -8.97 6.38
C ILE A 78 -10.26 -8.83 7.82
N ASP A 79 -10.74 -9.67 8.73
CA ASP A 79 -10.36 -9.63 10.14
C ASP A 79 -8.84 -9.89 10.36
N LEU A 80 -8.25 -10.83 9.62
CA LEU A 80 -6.81 -11.09 9.65
C LEU A 80 -5.99 -9.90 9.11
N LEU A 81 -6.39 -9.33 7.97
CA LEU A 81 -5.73 -8.20 7.34
C LEU A 81 -5.81 -6.93 8.21
N THR A 82 -6.97 -6.64 8.79
CA THR A 82 -7.13 -5.49 9.71
C THR A 82 -6.25 -5.63 10.97
N ARG A 83 -6.11 -6.85 11.51
CA ARG A 83 -5.16 -7.09 12.63
C ARG A 83 -3.71 -6.90 12.22
N GLN A 84 -3.32 -7.35 11.02
CA GLN A 84 -1.97 -7.13 10.51
C GLN A 84 -1.68 -5.64 10.35
N LEU A 85 -2.63 -4.88 9.80
CA LEU A 85 -2.50 -3.43 9.65
C LEU A 85 -2.27 -2.75 11.00
N LYS A 86 -3.06 -3.11 12.03
CA LYS A 86 -2.89 -2.58 13.38
C LYS A 86 -1.50 -2.87 13.96
N LYS A 87 -0.98 -4.08 13.79
CA LYS A 87 0.37 -4.45 14.25
C LYS A 87 1.47 -3.64 13.56
N LEU A 88 1.32 -3.37 12.26
CA LEU A 88 2.25 -2.53 11.51
C LEU A 88 2.21 -1.07 11.99
N SER A 89 1.03 -0.56 12.38
CA SER A 89 0.87 0.78 12.95
C SER A 89 1.44 0.89 14.38
N ASP A 90 1.20 -0.11 15.23
CA ASP A 90 1.65 -0.11 16.63
C ASP A 90 3.19 -0.28 16.75
N GLY A 91 3.81 -0.94 15.77
CA GLY A 91 5.26 -1.18 15.71
C GLY A 91 6.09 -0.05 15.07
N GLN A 92 5.44 0.94 14.44
CA GLN A 92 6.13 2.15 14.00
C GLN A 92 6.23 3.12 15.17
N PRO A 93 7.41 3.66 15.52
CA PRO A 93 7.44 4.86 16.33
C PRO A 93 6.63 5.89 15.57
N THR A 94 5.51 6.31 16.14
CA THR A 94 4.79 7.46 15.61
C THR A 94 5.81 8.57 15.59
N ASP A 95 6.18 9.05 14.39
CA ASP A 95 6.87 10.33 14.27
C ASP A 95 5.91 11.36 14.87
N ALA A 96 6.11 11.57 16.16
CA ALA A 96 5.30 12.37 17.03
C ALA A 96 5.58 13.84 16.66
N ASN A 97 4.97 14.29 15.58
CA ASN A 97 4.83 15.69 15.29
C ASN A 97 3.35 15.99 15.08
N GLY A 98 2.65 16.28 16.18
CA GLY A 98 1.33 16.91 16.03
C GLY A 98 0.32 16.89 17.16
N THR A 99 0.50 16.26 18.33
CA THR A 99 -0.44 16.52 19.46
C THR A 99 0.25 16.40 20.81
N LYS A 100 0.81 17.52 21.30
CA LYS A 100 1.13 17.67 22.72
C LYS A 100 -0.18 17.61 23.51
N LYS A 101 -0.45 16.49 24.19
CA LYS A 101 -1.48 16.42 25.24
C LYS A 101 -1.18 17.50 26.30
N PRO A 102 -2.09 18.44 26.61
CA PRO A 102 -1.83 19.43 27.65
C PRO A 102 -1.77 18.73 29.01
N ARG A 103 -0.61 18.82 29.66
CA ARG A 103 -0.36 18.31 31.01
C ARG A 103 -1.22 19.14 31.98
N LYS A 104 -2.26 18.54 32.57
CA LYS A 104 -3.08 19.20 33.59
C LYS A 104 -2.19 19.57 34.80
N ARG A 105 -1.87 20.86 34.96
CA ARG A 105 -1.28 21.38 36.21
C ARG A 105 -2.36 21.31 37.29
N LYS A 106 -2.12 20.52 38.33
CA LYS A 106 -2.88 20.62 39.58
C LYS A 106 -2.47 21.94 40.25
N LEU A 107 -3.43 22.83 40.48
CA LEU A 107 -3.23 24.02 41.30
C LEU A 107 -3.33 23.60 42.77
N LYS A 108 -2.38 24.04 43.59
CA LYS A 108 -2.44 23.97 45.05
C LYS A 108 -3.41 25.03 45.57
#